data_AF-A0A835S797-F1
#
_entry.id   AF-A0A835S797-F1
#
_cell.length_a   1.000
_cell.length_b   1.000
_cell.length_c   1.000
_cell.angle_alpha   90.00
_cell.angle_beta   90.00
_cell.angle_gamma   90.00
#
_symmetry.space_group_name_H-M   'P 1'
#
loop_
_entity.id
_entity.type
_entity.pdbx_description
1 polymer ?
#
loop_
_entity_poly.entity_id
_entity_poly.type
_entity_poly.pdbx_seq_one_letter_code
_entity_poly.pdbx_strand_id
1 'polypeptide(L)'
;MASTKGIVLTIFILAGITGASFLLWLIPQNYESTFVISDYKSFLESKKEIHNTVSSAVDDEFQKLLTKDVTPDEYITTAEISSSQINSQIMQLIQSDPPEEWYESYLNYIESLKKFNLQIKETIVLAKMINDVDEKRFQKKIDEINSLKMESDSFSQVSDEARP
;
A
#
# COMPACT_ATOMS: atom_id res chain seq x y z
N MET A 1 1.11 10.36 38.76
CA MET A 1 -0.16 10.09 38.07
C MET A 1 -0.11 10.82 36.73
N ALA A 2 0.24 10.11 35.66
CA ALA A 2 0.20 10.68 34.32
C ALA A 2 -1.29 10.88 33.97
N SER A 3 -1.67 12.13 33.70
CA SER A 3 -3.03 12.47 33.29
C SER A 3 -3.39 11.69 32.03
N THR A 4 -4.55 11.02 32.00
CA THR A 4 -5.06 10.26 30.86
C THR A 4 -5.10 11.10 29.58
N LYS A 5 -5.21 12.43 29.72
CA LYS A 5 -5.16 13.39 28.61
C LYS A 5 -3.77 13.54 27.98
N GLY A 6 -2.70 13.33 28.75
CA GLY A 6 -1.32 13.39 28.27
C GLY A 6 -0.93 12.15 27.47
N ILE A 7 -1.43 10.96 27.83
CA ILE A 7 -1.14 9.71 27.12
C ILE A 7 -1.77 9.72 25.71
N VAL A 8 -3.01 10.18 25.60
CA VAL A 8 -3.71 10.29 24.30
C VAL A 8 -2.97 11.24 23.36
N LEU A 9 -2.60 12.44 23.83
CA LEU A 9 -1.84 13.40 23.01
C LEU A 9 -0.48 12.86 22.56
N THR A 10 0.18 12.10 23.43
CA THR A 10 1.48 11.48 23.11
C THR A 10 1.34 10.36 22.07
N ILE A 11 0.25 9.57 22.12
CA ILE A 11 -0.06 8.54 21.12
C ILE A 11 -0.39 9.17 19.75
N PHE A 12 -1.15 10.27 19.71
CA PHE A 12 -1.43 11.00 18.47
C PHE A 12 -0.16 11.58 17.83
N ILE A 13 0.73 12.17 18.64
CA ILE A 13 2.02 12.68 18.16
C ILE A 13 2.91 11.52 17.70
N LEU A 14 2.92 10.37 18.39
CA LEU A 14 3.67 9.20 17.95
C LEU A 14 3.12 8.57 16.67
N ALA A 15 1.79 8.52 16.48
CA ALA A 15 1.18 8.04 15.24
C ALA A 15 1.50 8.98 14.06
N GLY A 16 1.45 10.30 14.29
CA GLY A 16 1.85 11.30 13.30
C GLY A 16 3.36 11.26 12.96
N ILE A 17 4.23 11.01 13.95
CA ILE A 17 5.68 10.89 13.73
C ILE A 17 6.05 9.53 13.09
N THR A 18 5.31 8.46 13.39
CA THR A 18 5.53 7.15 12.75
C THR A 18 5.16 7.22 11.27
N GLY A 19 4.05 7.88 10.93
CA GLY A 19 3.71 8.23 9.54
C GLY A 19 4.74 9.17 8.90
N ALA A 20 5.23 10.18 9.64
CA ALA A 20 6.22 11.13 9.13
C ALA A 20 7.61 10.49 8.89
N SER A 21 8.00 9.50 9.69
CA SER A 21 9.28 8.81 9.55
C SER A 21 9.33 7.92 8.30
N PHE A 22 8.17 7.45 7.83
CA PHE A 22 8.01 6.83 6.51
C PHE A 22 8.18 7.83 5.35
N LEU A 23 8.05 9.15 5.59
CA LEU A 23 8.27 10.18 4.57
C LEU A 23 9.73 10.39 4.19
N LEU A 24 10.69 9.80 4.92
CA LEU A 24 12.10 9.83 4.49
C LEU A 24 12.39 8.85 3.34
N TRP A 25 11.52 7.85 3.12
CA TRP A 25 11.58 6.95 1.96
C TRP A 25 10.79 7.49 0.75
N LEU A 26 10.16 8.67 0.90
CA LEU A 26 9.24 9.31 -0.07
C LEU A 26 9.89 10.26 -1.08
N ILE A 27 11.21 10.34 -1.10
CA ILE A 27 11.91 11.02 -2.18
C ILE A 27 12.13 9.97 -3.27
N PRO A 28 11.44 10.03 -4.43
CA PRO A 28 11.90 9.33 -5.61
C PRO A 28 13.27 9.92 -5.91
N GLN A 29 14.30 9.22 -5.49
CA GLN A 29 15.64 9.58 -5.90
C GLN A 29 15.67 9.24 -7.38
N ASN A 30 15.59 10.30 -8.20
CA ASN A 30 15.84 10.24 -9.62
C ASN A 30 17.31 9.87 -9.82
N TYR A 31 17.63 8.60 -9.63
CA TYR A 31 18.92 8.07 -10.05
C TYR A 31 18.74 7.67 -11.52
N GLU A 32 19.25 8.49 -12.44
CA GLU A 32 19.69 8.02 -13.76
C GLU A 32 20.94 7.12 -13.63
N SER A 33 21.03 6.31 -12.58
CA SER A 33 22.02 5.25 -12.48
C SER A 33 21.43 4.02 -13.14
N THR A 34 22.14 3.43 -14.10
CA THR A 34 21.83 2.10 -14.61
C THR A 34 21.84 1.14 -13.42
N PHE A 35 20.67 0.83 -12.87
CA PHE A 35 20.52 -0.02 -11.69
C PHE A 35 20.72 -1.47 -12.14
N VAL A 36 21.96 -1.94 -12.10
CA VAL A 36 22.27 -3.34 -12.43
C VAL A 36 21.88 -4.18 -11.22
N ILE A 37 20.78 -4.92 -11.34
CA ILE A 37 20.36 -5.88 -10.33
C ILE A 37 21.16 -7.16 -10.53
N SER A 38 22.06 -7.43 -9.59
CA SER A 38 22.80 -8.69 -9.56
C SER A 38 22.04 -9.78 -8.80
N ASP A 39 21.10 -9.40 -7.92
CA ASP A 39 20.31 -10.31 -7.10
C ASP A 39 18.81 -10.00 -7.22
N TYR A 40 18.18 -10.63 -8.21
CA TYR A 40 16.75 -10.47 -8.49
C TYR A 40 15.86 -11.03 -7.39
N LYS A 41 16.34 -12.02 -6.63
CA LYS A 41 15.61 -12.53 -5.47
C LYS A 41 15.54 -11.47 -4.38
N SER A 42 16.71 -10.97 -3.96
CA SER A 42 16.79 -9.96 -2.91
C SER A 42 16.06 -8.67 -3.29
N PHE A 43 16.13 -8.26 -4.56
CA PHE A 43 15.40 -7.09 -5.04
C PHE A 43 13.88 -7.28 -4.93
N LEU A 44 13.35 -8.43 -5.38
CA LEU A 44 11.92 -8.74 -5.29
C LEU A 44 11.46 -8.83 -3.83
N GLU A 45 12.23 -9.48 -2.96
CA GLU A 45 11.94 -9.57 -1.53
C GLU A 45 11.89 -8.19 -0.86
N SER A 46 12.82 -7.31 -1.20
CA SER A 46 12.78 -5.93 -0.71
C SER A 46 11.48 -5.23 -1.10
N LYS A 47 11.00 -5.40 -2.35
CA LYS A 47 9.69 -4.85 -2.76
C LYS A 47 8.53 -5.47 -1.97
N LYS A 48 8.61 -6.77 -1.67
CA LYS A 48 7.64 -7.47 -0.81
C LYS A 48 7.57 -6.90 0.60
N GLU A 49 8.70 -6.63 1.23
CA GLU A 49 8.75 -6.01 2.56
C GLU A 49 8.11 -4.61 2.57
N ILE A 50 8.40 -3.80 1.55
CA ILE A 50 7.82 -2.47 1.42
C ILE A 50 6.31 -2.57 1.16
N HIS A 51 5.88 -3.41 0.21
CA HIS A 51 4.46 -3.64 -0.06
C HIS A 51 3.70 -4.07 1.21
N ASN A 52 4.22 -5.04 1.95
CA ASN A 52 3.60 -5.50 3.20
C ASN A 52 3.45 -4.36 4.20
N THR A 53 4.50 -3.54 4.33
CA THR A 53 4.45 -2.41 5.27
C THR A 53 3.44 -1.34 4.84
N VAL A 54 3.40 -0.99 3.55
CA VAL A 54 2.41 -0.05 3.00
C VAL A 54 0.99 -0.63 3.12
N SER A 55 0.81 -1.92 2.87
CA SER A 55 -0.47 -2.62 2.99
C SER A 55 -1.00 -2.60 4.41
N SER A 56 -0.16 -2.93 5.41
CA SER A 56 -0.55 -2.81 6.82
C SER A 56 -0.92 -1.38 7.20
N ALA A 57 -0.13 -0.38 6.77
CA ALA A 57 -0.44 1.02 7.05
C ALA A 57 -1.76 1.49 6.42
N VAL A 58 -2.04 1.09 5.17
CA VAL A 58 -3.31 1.39 4.50
C VAL A 58 -4.48 0.72 5.19
N ASP A 59 -4.34 -0.55 5.59
CA ASP A 59 -5.39 -1.31 6.29
C ASP A 59 -5.71 -0.65 7.64
N ASP A 60 -4.68 -0.31 8.43
CA ASP A 60 -4.82 0.37 9.71
C ASP A 60 -5.51 1.74 9.57
N GLU A 61 -5.07 2.58 8.64
CA GLU A 61 -5.69 3.89 8.38
C GLU A 61 -7.11 3.77 7.83
N PHE A 62 -7.39 2.74 7.04
CA PHE A 62 -8.74 2.47 6.54
C PHE A 62 -9.68 2.04 7.68
N GLN A 63 -9.22 1.21 8.61
CA GLN A 63 -10.01 0.88 9.81
C GLN A 63 -10.30 2.13 10.65
N LYS A 64 -9.30 3.01 10.84
CA LYS A 64 -9.51 4.29 11.54
C LYS A 64 -10.54 5.18 10.84
N LEU A 65 -10.58 5.18 9.51
CA LEU A 65 -11.61 5.90 8.76
C LEU A 65 -13.00 5.32 9.07
N LEU A 66 -13.13 3.99 9.05
CA LEU A 66 -14.41 3.31 9.33
C LEU A 66 -14.88 3.52 10.78
N THR A 67 -13.96 3.60 11.74
CA THR A 67 -14.26 3.92 13.15
C THR A 67 -14.40 5.41 13.44
N LYS A 68 -14.16 6.28 12.44
CA LYS A 68 -14.17 7.75 12.52
C LYS A 68 -13.07 8.34 13.41
N ASP A 69 -11.97 7.61 13.58
CA ASP A 69 -10.77 8.07 14.28
C ASP A 69 -9.88 8.98 13.40
N VAL A 70 -10.07 8.95 12.08
CA VAL A 70 -9.51 9.91 11.11
C VAL A 70 -10.61 10.47 10.21
N THR A 71 -10.43 11.69 9.73
CA THR A 71 -11.37 12.30 8.77
C THR A 71 -11.18 11.72 7.36
N PRO A 72 -12.21 11.81 6.49
CA PRO A 72 -12.07 11.38 5.09
C PRO A 72 -10.94 12.08 4.35
N ASP A 73 -10.73 13.39 4.56
CA ASP A 73 -9.68 14.15 3.87
C ASP A 73 -8.27 13.75 4.33
N GLU A 74 -8.08 13.50 5.64
CA GLU A 74 -6.83 12.96 6.19
C GLU A 74 -6.54 11.56 5.62
N TYR A 75 -7.56 10.70 5.57
CA TYR A 75 -7.43 9.38 4.97
C TYR A 75 -7.06 9.45 3.49
N ILE A 76 -7.79 10.25 2.70
CA ILE A 76 -7.57 10.39 1.25
C ILE A 76 -6.15 10.85 0.97
N THR A 77 -5.64 11.84 1.72
CA THR A 77 -4.27 12.34 1.59
C THR A 77 -3.25 11.21 1.79
N THR A 78 -3.40 10.43 2.87
CA THR A 78 -2.51 9.30 3.17
C THR A 78 -2.61 8.19 2.12
N ALA A 79 -3.83 7.86 1.67
CA ALA A 79 -4.07 6.84 0.65
C ALA A 79 -3.48 7.23 -0.72
N GLU A 80 -3.58 8.51 -1.13
CA GLU A 80 -2.96 9.00 -2.37
C GLU A 80 -1.43 8.91 -2.33
N ILE A 81 -0.83 9.19 -1.18
CA ILE A 81 0.61 9.01 -0.95
C ILE A 81 0.99 7.53 -1.09
N SER A 82 0.27 6.61 -0.43
CA SER A 82 0.49 5.17 -0.55
C SER A 82 0.35 4.68 -1.99
N SER A 83 -0.67 5.15 -2.72
CA SER A 83 -0.86 4.83 -4.14
C SER A 83 0.34 5.27 -5.00
N SER A 84 0.89 6.45 -4.74
CA SER A 84 2.11 6.95 -5.42
C SER A 84 3.33 6.05 -5.14
N GLN A 85 3.52 5.64 -3.88
CA GLN A 85 4.60 4.72 -3.50
C GLN A 85 4.49 3.38 -4.22
N ILE A 86 3.28 2.81 -4.31
CA ILE A 86 3.06 1.54 -5.03
C ILE A 86 3.32 1.70 -6.52
N ASN A 87 2.89 2.79 -7.15
CA ASN A 87 3.24 3.08 -8.55
C ASN A 87 4.77 3.16 -8.76
N SER A 88 5.50 3.79 -7.84
CA SER A 88 6.97 3.83 -7.89
C SER A 88 7.59 2.43 -7.83
N GLN A 89 7.08 1.55 -6.96
CA GLN A 89 7.55 0.17 -6.89
C GLN A 89 7.27 -0.61 -8.18
N ILE A 90 6.07 -0.46 -8.76
CA ILE A 90 5.72 -1.06 -10.05
C ILE A 90 6.71 -0.61 -11.13
N MET A 91 7.02 0.68 -11.21
CA MET A 91 7.98 1.21 -12.18
C MET A 91 9.38 0.61 -11.99
N GLN A 92 9.84 0.48 -10.75
CA GLN A 92 11.14 -0.11 -10.44
C GLN A 92 11.20 -1.61 -10.82
N LEU A 93 10.12 -2.37 -10.65
CA LEU A 93 10.03 -3.77 -11.09
C LEU A 93 9.91 -3.93 -12.60
N ILE A 94 9.32 -2.95 -13.30
CA ILE A 94 9.30 -2.95 -14.77
C ILE A 94 10.70 -2.62 -15.31
N GLN A 95 11.39 -1.65 -14.70
CA GLN A 95 12.71 -1.20 -15.12
C GLN A 95 13.84 -2.16 -14.72
N SER A 96 13.59 -3.10 -13.80
CA SER A 96 14.60 -4.05 -13.35
C SER A 96 15.07 -5.03 -14.42
N ASP A 97 14.27 -5.24 -15.47
CA ASP A 97 14.59 -6.13 -16.59
C ASP A 97 15.10 -7.52 -16.15
N PRO A 98 14.28 -8.30 -15.40
CA PRO A 98 14.71 -9.59 -14.86
C PRO A 98 15.01 -10.60 -15.98
N PRO A 99 15.95 -11.54 -15.76
CA PRO A 99 16.20 -12.63 -16.70
C PRO A 99 14.96 -13.52 -16.85
N GLU A 100 14.91 -14.29 -17.93
CA GLU A 100 13.75 -15.12 -18.33
C GLU A 100 13.24 -16.01 -17.19
N GLU A 101 14.14 -16.63 -16.42
CA GLU A 101 13.82 -17.49 -15.28
C GLU A 101 13.03 -16.77 -14.18
N TRP A 102 13.20 -15.45 -14.00
CA TRP A 102 12.50 -14.64 -13.00
C TRP A 102 11.26 -13.92 -13.55
N TYR A 103 11.05 -13.93 -14.87
CA TYR A 103 10.06 -13.09 -15.54
C TYR A 103 8.64 -13.33 -15.04
N GLU A 104 8.23 -14.60 -14.90
CA GLU A 104 6.90 -14.95 -14.42
C GLU A 104 6.67 -14.51 -12.96
N SER A 105 7.67 -14.71 -12.10
CA SER A 105 7.61 -14.25 -10.71
C SER A 105 7.44 -12.73 -10.60
N TYR A 106 8.19 -11.96 -11.39
CA TYR A 106 8.10 -10.49 -11.42
C TYR A 106 6.80 -10.00 -12.00
N LEU A 107 6.33 -10.60 -13.12
CA LEU A 107 5.08 -10.24 -13.76
C LEU A 107 3.89 -10.42 -12.79
N ASN A 108 3.81 -11.57 -12.13
CA ASN A 108 2.76 -11.82 -11.16
C ASN A 108 2.84 -10.86 -9.98
N TYR A 109 4.05 -10.51 -9.52
CA TYR A 109 4.18 -9.55 -8.43
C TYR A 109 3.77 -8.12 -8.83
N ILE A 110 4.07 -7.70 -10.07
CA ILE A 110 3.58 -6.45 -10.62
C ILE A 110 2.05 -6.43 -10.66
N GLU A 111 1.40 -7.52 -11.06
CA GLU A 111 -0.05 -7.63 -11.03
C GLU A 111 -0.62 -7.57 -9.60
N SER A 112 0.04 -8.20 -8.62
CA SER A 112 -0.30 -8.06 -7.20
C SER A 112 -0.32 -6.58 -6.78
N LEU A 113 0.77 -5.84 -7.04
CA LEU A 113 0.86 -4.42 -6.73
C LEU A 113 -0.19 -3.57 -7.46
N LYS A 114 -0.53 -3.89 -8.71
CA LYS A 114 -1.61 -3.21 -9.44
C LYS A 114 -2.97 -3.41 -8.77
N LYS A 115 -3.27 -4.63 -8.33
CA LYS A 115 -4.52 -4.95 -7.62
C LYS A 115 -4.60 -4.24 -6.27
N PHE A 116 -3.52 -4.26 -5.50
CA PHE A 116 -3.42 -3.48 -4.27
C PHE A 116 -3.57 -1.97 -4.52
N ASN A 117 -2.97 -1.43 -5.58
CA ASN A 117 -3.14 -0.01 -5.91
C ASN A 117 -4.58 0.34 -6.32
N LEU A 118 -5.28 -0.57 -7.02
CA LEU A 118 -6.71 -0.41 -7.29
C LEU A 118 -7.53 -0.46 -6.01
N GLN A 119 -7.20 -1.36 -5.08
CA GLN A 119 -7.82 -1.43 -3.76
C GLN A 119 -7.73 -0.09 -3.03
N ILE A 120 -6.53 0.53 -2.98
CA ILE A 120 -6.33 1.87 -2.39
C ILE A 120 -7.23 2.93 -3.07
N LYS A 121 -7.38 2.87 -4.40
CA LYS A 121 -8.23 3.83 -5.10
C LYS A 121 -9.71 3.64 -4.75
N GLU A 122 -10.15 2.41 -4.59
CA GLU A 122 -11.53 2.12 -4.19
C GLU A 122 -11.81 2.51 -2.74
N THR A 123 -10.84 2.40 -1.83
CA THR A 123 -10.99 2.91 -0.46
C THR A 123 -11.07 4.44 -0.44
N ILE A 124 -10.35 5.16 -1.32
CA ILE A 124 -10.51 6.62 -1.52
C ILE A 124 -11.92 6.96 -2.00
N VAL A 125 -12.45 6.19 -2.96
CA VAL A 125 -13.83 6.38 -3.44
C VAL A 125 -14.82 6.18 -2.29
N LEU A 126 -14.64 5.13 -1.48
CA LEU A 126 -15.47 4.86 -0.31
C LEU A 126 -15.38 5.99 0.72
N ALA A 127 -14.19 6.51 1.02
CA ALA A 127 -13.99 7.64 1.94
C ALA A 127 -14.80 8.88 1.52
N LYS A 128 -14.83 9.18 0.21
CA LYS A 128 -15.61 10.31 -0.34
C LYS A 128 -17.13 10.14 -0.18
N MET A 129 -17.61 8.91 0.01
CA MET A 129 -19.02 8.59 0.18
C MET A 129 -19.35 8.04 1.57
N ILE A 130 -18.47 8.18 2.56
CA ILE A 130 -18.68 7.56 3.89
C ILE A 130 -19.87 8.15 4.67
N ASN A 131 -20.33 9.34 4.26
CA ASN A 131 -21.53 9.98 4.80
C ASN A 131 -22.78 9.75 3.92
N ASP A 132 -22.67 8.94 2.86
CA ASP A 132 -23.80 8.57 2.00
C ASP A 132 -24.75 7.63 2.78
N VAL A 133 -26.05 7.78 2.56
CA VAL A 133 -27.11 6.98 3.23
C VAL A 133 -27.43 5.69 2.49
N ASP A 134 -26.88 5.50 1.28
CA ASP A 134 -27.07 4.27 0.51
C ASP A 134 -26.14 3.14 1.01
N GLU A 135 -26.63 2.42 2.02
CA GLU A 135 -25.96 1.26 2.61
C GLU A 135 -25.63 0.17 1.58
N LYS A 136 -26.47 -0.04 0.56
CA LYS A 136 -26.23 -1.07 -0.47
C LYS A 136 -25.04 -0.70 -1.34
N ARG A 137 -24.96 0.57 -1.74
CA ARG A 137 -23.83 1.09 -2.52
C ARG A 137 -22.54 1.05 -1.70
N PHE A 138 -22.62 1.37 -0.41
CA PHE A 138 -21.49 1.28 0.52
C PHE A 138 -20.98 -0.15 0.65
N GLN A 139 -21.87 -1.11 0.92
CA GLN A 139 -21.50 -2.52 1.06
C GLN A 139 -20.89 -3.08 -0.22
N LYS A 140 -21.45 -2.74 -1.39
CA LYS A 140 -20.89 -3.15 -2.69
C LYS A 140 -19.43 -2.69 -2.85
N LYS A 141 -19.08 -1.49 -2.37
CA LYS A 141 -17.71 -0.99 -2.43
C LYS A 141 -16.77 -1.73 -1.47
N ILE A 142 -17.25 -2.09 -0.27
CA ILE A 142 -16.50 -2.96 0.65
C ILE A 142 -16.22 -4.32 0.00
N ASP A 143 -17.21 -4.92 -0.65
CA ASP A 143 -17.05 -6.22 -1.31
C ASP A 143 -16.02 -6.14 -2.47
N GLU A 144 -16.05 -5.05 -3.24
CA GLU A 144 -15.07 -4.78 -4.31
C GLU A 144 -13.64 -4.61 -3.76
N ILE A 145 -13.48 -3.84 -2.68
CA ILE A 145 -12.20 -3.66 -1.98
C ILE A 145 -11.65 -5.02 -1.50
N ASN A 146 -12.51 -5.87 -0.91
CA ASN A 146 -12.11 -7.19 -0.43
C ASN A 146 -11.73 -8.12 -1.58
N SER A 147 -12.45 -8.08 -2.70
CA SER A 147 -12.10 -8.85 -3.91
C SER A 147 -10.72 -8.46 -4.43
N LEU A 148 -10.43 -7.16 -4.51
CA LEU A 148 -9.13 -6.66 -4.97
C LEU A 148 -7.98 -7.08 -4.03
N LYS A 149 -8.23 -7.10 -2.71
CA LYS A 149 -7.27 -7.62 -1.73
C LYS A 149 -6.96 -9.10 -1.98
N MET A 150 -8.00 -9.92 -2.16
CA MET A 150 -7.84 -11.35 -2.47
C MET A 150 -7.11 -11.61 -3.80
N GLU A 151 -7.43 -10.83 -4.84
CA GLU A 151 -6.73 -10.92 -6.13
C GLU A 151 -5.25 -10.54 -5.99
N SER A 152 -4.95 -9.47 -5.24
CA SER A 152 -3.57 -9.05 -4.94
C SER A 152 -2.78 -10.15 -4.25
N ASP A 153 -3.36 -10.76 -3.21
CA ASP A 153 -2.72 -11.84 -2.44
C ASP A 153 -2.50 -13.08 -3.32
N SER A 154 -3.47 -13.44 -4.16
CA SER A 154 -3.36 -14.55 -5.10
C SER A 154 -2.21 -14.35 -6.08
N PHE A 155 -2.07 -13.16 -6.68
CA PHE A 155 -0.94 -12.86 -7.56
C PHE A 155 0.40 -12.86 -6.83
N SER A 156 0.45 -12.41 -5.57
CA SER A 156 1.67 -12.50 -4.76
C SER A 156 2.08 -13.94 -4.51
N GLN A 157 1.13 -14.82 -4.22
CA GLN A 157 1.39 -16.25 -4.04
C GLN A 157 1.92 -16.89 -5.33
N VAL A 158 1.28 -16.62 -6.48
CA VAL A 158 1.76 -17.14 -7.78
C VAL A 158 3.16 -16.62 -8.08
N SER A 159 3.47 -15.37 -7.72
CA SER A 159 4.83 -14.83 -7.81
C SER A 159 5.84 -15.63 -6.99
N ASP A 160 5.47 -16.10 -5.79
CA ASP A 160 6.35 -16.93 -4.95
C ASP A 160 6.57 -18.33 -5.53
N GLU A 161 5.53 -18.91 -6.11
CA GLU A 161 5.56 -20.25 -6.72
C GLU A 161 6.35 -20.28 -8.04
N ALA A 162 6.37 -19.17 -8.78
CA ALA A 162 7.05 -19.03 -10.07
C ALA A 162 8.54 -18.62 -9.97
N ARG A 163 9.14 -18.70 -8.77
CA ARG A 163 10.57 -18.39 -8.58
C ARG A 163 11.44 -19.55 -9.10
N PRO A 164 12.64 -19.27 -9.64
CA PRO A 164 13.65 -20.29 -9.98
C PRO A 164 14.09 -21.17 -8.81
#